data_AF-A0A1H9XHJ7-F1
#
_entry.id   AF-A0A1H9XHJ7-F1
#
_cell.length_a   1.000
_cell.length_b   1.000
_cell.length_c   1.000
_cell.angle_alpha   90.00
_cell.angle_beta   90.00
_cell.angle_gamma   90.00
#
_symmetry.space_group_name_H-M   'P 1'
#
loop_
_entity.id
_entity.type
_entity.pdbx_description
1 polymer ?
#
loop_
_entity_poly.entity_id
_entity_poly.type
_entity_poly.pdbx_seq_one_letter_code
_entity_poly.pdbx_strand_id
1 'polypeptide(L)'
;MPQDSMPTLESRLRQMASQEQRRTATELASVVFPLAELGSLGLPPGGLGPIADAIRARTSITAVDEARHALITIPEMGRDEEPEGLAWFALGALVAWVYAADANTTSPSDGVVHTFNRVSELLDAIDDDLGDTQLLNQLLLVMNGMGRTTESWATLSQGVREAVDRLRSR
;
A
#
# COMPACT_ATOMS: atom_id res chain seq x y z
N MET A 1 -24.00 1.71 -32.32
CA MET A 1 -22.74 2.28 -31.81
C MET A 1 -22.34 1.42 -30.62
N PRO A 2 -21.22 0.69 -30.66
CA PRO A 2 -20.74 0.03 -29.45
C PRO A 2 -20.24 1.14 -28.50
N GLN A 3 -20.65 1.09 -27.23
CA GLN A 3 -20.06 1.91 -26.19
C GLN A 3 -18.60 1.46 -26.04
N ASP A 4 -17.65 2.28 -26.49
CA ASP A 4 -16.25 2.14 -26.10
C ASP A 4 -16.20 2.18 -24.58
N SER A 5 -16.17 0.99 -23.98
CA SER A 5 -16.17 0.83 -22.53
C SER A 5 -14.82 1.33 -22.05
N MET A 6 -14.82 2.45 -21.32
CA MET A 6 -13.60 2.98 -20.71
C MET A 6 -12.89 1.83 -19.96
N PRO A 7 -11.59 1.60 -20.19
CA PRO A 7 -10.88 0.52 -19.52
C PRO A 7 -10.91 0.71 -18.00
N THR A 8 -11.09 -0.38 -17.26
CA THR A 8 -11.03 -0.37 -15.79
C THR A 8 -9.69 0.19 -15.33
N LEU A 9 -9.63 0.71 -14.09
CA LEU A 9 -8.38 1.28 -13.57
C LEU A 9 -7.25 0.24 -13.52
N GLU A 10 -7.57 -1.01 -13.18
CA GLU A 10 -6.64 -2.14 -13.29
C GLU A 10 -6.17 -2.36 -14.73
N SER A 11 -7.07 -2.37 -15.71
CA SER A 11 -6.69 -2.51 -17.12
C SER A 11 -5.77 -1.37 -17.55
N ARG A 12 -6.01 -0.14 -17.09
CA ARG A 12 -5.14 1.02 -17.36
C ARG A 12 -3.76 0.84 -16.72
N LEU A 13 -3.71 0.38 -15.47
CA LEU A 13 -2.45 0.09 -14.77
C LEU A 13 -1.61 -0.96 -15.52
N ARG A 14 -2.25 -2.02 -16.03
CA ARG A 14 -1.59 -3.06 -16.83
C ARG A 14 -1.06 -2.55 -18.18
N GLN A 15 -1.70 -1.54 -18.76
CA GLN A 15 -1.32 -0.95 -20.05
C GLN A 15 -0.24 0.15 -19.94
N MET A 16 0.07 0.63 -18.73
CA MET A 16 1.14 1.60 -18.52
C MET A 16 2.52 1.05 -18.90
N ALA A 17 3.45 1.93 -19.28
CA ALA A 17 4.83 1.51 -19.53
C ALA A 17 5.46 0.91 -18.26
N SER A 18 6.30 -0.11 -18.38
CA SER A 18 6.83 -0.83 -17.20
C SER A 18 7.65 0.05 -16.23
N GLN A 19 8.24 1.15 -16.70
CA GLN A 19 8.87 2.13 -15.81
C GLN A 19 7.84 2.93 -15.02
N GLU A 20 6.72 3.26 -15.65
CA GLU A 20 5.61 3.97 -15.03
C GLU A 20 4.88 3.07 -14.03
N GLN A 21 4.67 1.78 -14.35
CA GLN A 21 4.13 0.78 -13.42
C GLN A 21 4.96 0.70 -12.13
N ARG A 22 6.29 0.60 -12.26
CA ARG A 22 7.25 0.59 -11.13
C ARG A 22 7.17 1.84 -10.26
N ARG A 23 7.10 3.01 -10.91
CA ARG A 23 6.96 4.30 -10.23
C ARG A 23 5.61 4.39 -9.50
N THR A 24 4.52 4.03 -10.16
CA THR A 24 3.19 4.12 -9.56
C THR A 24 3.01 3.13 -8.41
N ALA A 25 3.51 1.89 -8.53
CA ALA A 25 3.49 0.94 -7.41
C ALA A 25 4.27 1.49 -6.20
N THR A 26 5.40 2.15 -6.45
CA THR A 26 6.18 2.85 -5.42
C THR A 26 5.39 3.96 -4.74
N GLU A 27 4.75 4.83 -5.52
CA GLU A 27 3.99 5.97 -5.01
C GLU A 27 2.80 5.48 -4.18
N LEU A 28 2.05 4.50 -4.68
CA LEU A 28 0.94 3.86 -3.98
C LEU A 28 1.35 3.28 -2.63
N ALA A 29 2.39 2.45 -2.58
CA ALA A 29 2.85 1.86 -1.33
C ALA A 29 3.36 2.93 -0.34
N SER A 30 3.98 4.00 -0.85
CA SER A 30 4.49 5.09 -0.01
C SER A 30 3.37 5.84 0.72
N VAL A 31 2.19 5.96 0.12
CA VAL A 31 1.01 6.59 0.75
C VAL A 31 0.63 5.90 2.05
N VAL A 32 0.61 4.57 2.05
CA VAL A 32 0.17 3.76 3.21
C VAL A 32 1.30 3.38 4.16
N PHE A 33 2.56 3.74 3.84
CA PHE A 33 3.70 3.47 4.71
C PHE A 33 3.48 3.88 6.19
N PRO A 34 2.88 5.05 6.51
CA PRO A 34 2.64 5.43 7.90
C PRO A 34 1.82 4.42 8.72
N LEU A 35 0.94 3.64 8.09
CA LEU A 35 0.16 2.60 8.77
C LEU A 35 1.04 1.47 9.32
N ALA A 36 2.22 1.22 8.74
CA ALA A 36 3.16 0.22 9.25
C ALA A 36 3.63 0.53 10.67
N GLU A 37 3.58 1.81 11.09
CA GLU A 37 3.93 2.21 12.44
C GLU A 37 2.89 1.75 13.48
N LEU A 38 1.65 1.45 13.08
CA LEU A 38 0.63 0.86 13.96
C LEU A 38 1.03 -0.54 14.43
N GLY A 39 1.89 -1.24 13.68
CA GLY A 39 2.36 -2.59 14.01
C GLY A 39 3.20 -2.65 15.28
N SER A 40 3.72 -1.51 15.74
CA SER A 40 4.39 -1.40 17.04
C SER A 40 3.43 -1.57 18.25
N LEU A 41 2.12 -1.57 18.02
CA LEU A 41 1.08 -1.63 19.06
C LEU A 41 0.50 -3.04 19.30
N GLY A 42 0.95 -4.06 18.58
CA GLY A 42 0.37 -5.40 18.72
C GLY A 42 1.19 -6.58 18.20
N LEU A 43 2.32 -6.34 17.53
CA LEU A 43 3.13 -7.41 16.95
C LEU A 43 4.31 -7.81 17.88
N PRO A 44 4.80 -9.06 17.80
CA PRO A 44 5.87 -9.57 18.67
C PRO A 44 7.15 -8.70 18.63
N PRO A 45 7.98 -8.73 19.70
CA PRO A 45 9.11 -7.82 19.88
C PRO A 45 10.09 -7.89 18.70
N GLY A 46 10.25 -6.74 18.03
CA GLY A 46 10.93 -6.60 16.75
C GLY A 46 10.05 -5.88 15.71
N GLY A 47 8.73 -6.07 15.78
CA GLY A 47 7.74 -5.35 14.99
C GLY A 47 7.95 -5.40 13.46
N LEU A 48 7.17 -4.59 12.75
CA LEU A 48 7.27 -4.40 11.29
C LEU A 48 8.29 -3.32 10.89
N GLY A 49 8.81 -2.56 11.86
CA GLY A 49 9.70 -1.42 11.65
C GLY A 49 10.97 -1.76 10.85
N PRO A 50 11.73 -2.81 11.20
CA PRO A 50 12.92 -3.22 10.45
C PRO A 50 12.63 -3.63 9.01
N ILE A 51 11.47 -4.27 8.77
CA ILE A 51 11.01 -4.66 7.43
C ILE A 51 10.65 -3.40 6.64
N ALA A 52 9.91 -2.47 7.26
CA ALA A 52 9.55 -1.19 6.68
C ALA A 52 10.81 -0.36 6.31
N ASP A 53 11.84 -0.36 7.15
CA ASP A 53 13.10 0.33 6.90
C ASP A 53 13.95 -0.35 5.81
N ALA A 54 14.01 -1.69 5.78
CA ALA A 54 14.67 -2.44 4.71
C ALA A 54 14.02 -2.19 3.34
N ILE A 55 12.68 -2.18 3.31
CA ILE A 55 11.88 -1.84 2.14
C ILE A 55 12.11 -0.37 1.72
N ARG A 56 12.15 0.56 2.67
CA ARG A 56 12.41 1.99 2.43
C ARG A 56 13.82 2.23 1.87
N ALA A 57 14.81 1.44 2.29
CA ALA A 57 16.21 1.57 1.88
C ALA A 57 16.51 1.12 0.43
N ARG A 58 15.52 0.62 -0.31
CA ARG A 58 15.48 0.46 -1.80
C ARG A 58 16.83 0.40 -2.51
N THR A 59 17.61 -0.66 -2.31
CA THR A 59 18.91 -0.79 -3.00
C THR A 59 19.19 -2.15 -3.63
N SER A 60 18.39 -3.20 -3.39
CA SER A 60 18.57 -4.47 -4.11
C SER A 60 17.34 -5.40 -4.06
N ILE A 61 17.26 -6.30 -5.06
CA ILE A 61 16.37 -7.47 -5.07
C ILE A 61 16.52 -8.30 -3.78
N THR A 62 17.73 -8.42 -3.26
CA THR A 62 18.01 -9.17 -2.02
C THR A 62 17.30 -8.59 -0.81
N ALA A 63 17.26 -7.26 -0.66
CA ALA A 63 16.55 -6.61 0.45
C ALA A 63 15.02 -6.79 0.35
N VAL A 64 14.49 -6.92 -0.87
CA VAL A 64 13.09 -7.21 -1.14
C VAL A 64 12.77 -8.67 -0.77
N ASP A 65 13.63 -9.61 -1.15
CA ASP A 65 13.47 -11.02 -0.82
C ASP A 65 13.59 -11.26 0.68
N GLU A 66 14.49 -10.55 1.37
CA GLU A 66 14.61 -10.56 2.83
C GLU A 66 13.36 -10.00 3.50
N ALA A 67 12.81 -8.89 2.99
CA ALA A 67 11.55 -8.33 3.50
C ALA A 67 10.35 -9.26 3.27
N ARG A 68 10.27 -9.89 2.09
CA ARG A 68 9.29 -10.93 1.78
C ARG A 68 9.42 -12.13 2.73
N HIS A 69 10.65 -12.59 2.95
CA HIS A 69 10.91 -13.71 3.85
C HIS A 69 10.51 -13.37 5.28
N ALA A 70 10.89 -12.18 5.75
CA ALA A 70 10.54 -11.69 7.08
C ALA A 70 9.02 -11.63 7.27
N LEU A 71 8.26 -11.16 6.26
CA LEU A 71 6.79 -11.18 6.26
C LEU A 71 6.21 -12.59 6.36
N ILE A 72 6.69 -13.53 5.54
CA ILE A 72 6.22 -14.93 5.56
C ILE A 72 6.51 -15.61 6.91
N THR A 73 7.56 -15.16 7.61
CA THR A 73 7.92 -15.68 8.94
C THR A 73 7.18 -15.02 10.10
N ILE A 74 6.32 -14.02 9.86
CA ILE A 74 5.51 -13.43 10.93
C ILE A 74 4.53 -14.49 11.44
N PRO A 75 4.58 -14.87 12.73
CA PRO A 75 3.79 -15.99 13.29
C PRO A 75 2.27 -15.84 13.11
N GLU A 76 1.77 -14.61 12.98
CA GLU A 76 0.36 -14.31 12.74
C GLU A 76 -0.11 -14.70 11.33
N MET A 77 0.76 -14.66 10.31
CA MET A 77 0.45 -15.20 8.97
C MET A 77 0.49 -16.74 8.91
N GLY A 78 0.96 -17.40 9.97
CA GLY A 78 0.94 -18.86 10.13
C GLY A 78 -0.36 -19.40 10.72
N ARG A 79 -1.29 -18.53 11.11
CA ARG A 79 -2.69 -18.85 11.35
C ARG A 79 -3.44 -18.42 10.10
N ASP A 80 -4.39 -19.20 9.61
CA ASP A 80 -5.20 -18.88 8.42
C ASP A 80 -6.11 -17.63 8.61
N GLU A 81 -5.79 -16.74 9.54
CA GLU A 81 -6.55 -15.57 9.95
C GLU A 81 -5.63 -14.34 9.93
N GLU A 82 -5.99 -13.32 9.14
CA GLU A 82 -5.32 -12.03 9.21
C GLU A 82 -5.51 -11.41 10.62
N PRO A 83 -4.52 -10.65 11.15
CA PRO A 83 -4.68 -9.97 12.42
C PRO A 83 -5.83 -8.96 12.36
N GLU A 84 -6.51 -8.73 13.49
CA GLU A 84 -7.61 -7.76 13.60
C GLU A 84 -7.12 -6.39 14.11
N GLY A 85 -7.95 -5.36 13.97
CA GLY A 85 -7.71 -4.03 14.52
C GLY A 85 -6.48 -3.35 13.93
N LEU A 86 -5.71 -2.63 14.77
CA LEU A 86 -4.56 -1.84 14.31
C LEU A 86 -3.44 -2.67 13.65
N ALA A 87 -3.31 -3.94 14.04
CA ALA A 87 -2.32 -4.86 13.45
C ALA A 87 -2.67 -5.21 12.00
N TRP A 88 -3.95 -5.25 11.64
CA TRP A 88 -4.42 -5.45 10.26
C TRP A 88 -3.87 -4.37 9.31
N PHE A 89 -4.04 -3.10 9.69
CA PHE A 89 -3.55 -1.96 8.89
C PHE A 89 -2.04 -2.01 8.69
N ALA A 90 -1.30 -2.36 9.75
CA ALA A 90 0.15 -2.41 9.71
C ALA A 90 0.65 -3.54 8.79
N LEU A 91 0.05 -4.74 8.91
CA LEU A 91 0.36 -5.86 8.02
C LEU A 91 0.00 -5.53 6.57
N GLY A 92 -1.20 -5.00 6.33
CA GLY A 92 -1.65 -4.66 4.99
C GLY A 92 -0.74 -3.62 4.31
N ALA A 93 -0.25 -2.62 5.05
CA ALA A 93 0.70 -1.64 4.55
C ALA A 93 2.02 -2.29 4.10
N LEU A 94 2.54 -3.25 4.88
CA LEU A 94 3.73 -3.99 4.44
C LEU A 94 3.48 -4.87 3.22
N VAL A 95 2.31 -5.52 3.14
CA VAL A 95 1.93 -6.31 1.96
C VAL A 95 1.88 -5.43 0.71
N ALA A 96 1.32 -4.22 0.80
CA ALA A 96 1.32 -3.26 -0.30
C ALA A 96 2.74 -2.93 -0.79
N TRP A 97 3.69 -2.82 0.14
CA TRP A 97 5.10 -2.62 -0.16
C TRP A 97 5.79 -3.83 -0.80
N VAL A 98 5.45 -5.06 -0.41
CA VAL A 98 5.94 -6.26 -1.10
C VAL A 98 5.47 -6.26 -2.55
N TYR A 99 4.20 -5.99 -2.81
CA TYR A 99 3.69 -5.90 -4.18
C TYR A 99 4.38 -4.77 -4.98
N ALA A 100 4.70 -3.66 -4.32
CA ALA A 100 5.43 -2.58 -4.98
C ALA A 100 6.88 -2.98 -5.29
N ALA A 101 7.48 -3.81 -4.44
CA ALA A 101 8.77 -4.37 -4.68
C ALA A 101 8.74 -5.41 -5.82
N ASP A 102 7.70 -6.24 -5.90
CA ASP A 102 7.46 -7.16 -7.02
C ASP A 102 7.34 -6.43 -8.36
N ALA A 103 6.69 -5.27 -8.37
CA ALA A 103 6.65 -4.44 -9.57
C ALA A 103 8.07 -4.07 -10.06
N ASN A 104 9.04 -3.96 -9.15
CA ASN A 104 10.42 -3.61 -9.45
C ASN A 104 11.29 -4.82 -9.85
N THR A 105 10.94 -6.03 -9.41
CA THR A 105 11.85 -7.19 -9.45
C THR A 105 11.34 -8.35 -10.29
N THR A 106 10.02 -8.60 -10.34
CA THR A 106 9.44 -9.82 -10.95
C THR A 106 8.44 -9.50 -12.07
N SER A 107 7.31 -8.87 -11.74
CA SER A 107 6.23 -8.54 -12.68
C SER A 107 5.75 -7.10 -12.43
N PRO A 108 6.19 -6.12 -13.25
CA PRO A 108 5.72 -4.74 -13.16
C PRO A 108 4.20 -4.60 -13.22
N SER A 109 3.55 -5.39 -14.08
CA SER A 109 2.11 -5.30 -14.30
C SER A 109 1.29 -5.90 -13.15
N ASP A 110 1.71 -7.03 -12.59
CA ASP A 110 0.96 -7.64 -11.47
C ASP A 110 1.26 -6.89 -10.18
N GLY A 111 2.52 -6.51 -9.95
CA GLY A 111 2.92 -5.75 -8.77
C GLY A 111 2.15 -4.43 -8.63
N VAL A 112 2.02 -3.64 -9.70
CA VAL A 112 1.26 -2.37 -9.63
C VAL A 112 -0.23 -2.57 -9.35
N VAL A 113 -0.84 -3.62 -9.89
CA VAL A 113 -2.27 -3.93 -9.67
C VAL A 113 -2.49 -4.42 -8.24
N HIS A 114 -1.65 -5.34 -7.76
CA HIS A 114 -1.73 -5.84 -6.40
C HIS A 114 -1.46 -4.75 -5.35
N THR A 115 -0.49 -3.87 -5.61
CA THR A 115 -0.27 -2.69 -4.74
C THR A 115 -1.51 -1.79 -4.74
N PHE A 116 -2.08 -1.48 -5.91
CA PHE A 116 -3.27 -0.64 -5.98
C PHE A 116 -4.44 -1.24 -5.18
N ASN A 117 -4.75 -2.51 -5.39
CA ASN A 117 -5.87 -3.17 -4.70
C ASN A 117 -5.65 -3.18 -3.18
N ARG A 118 -4.45 -3.52 -2.71
CA ARG A 118 -4.15 -3.52 -1.27
C ARG A 118 -4.22 -2.13 -0.65
N VAL A 119 -3.74 -1.10 -1.37
CA VAL A 119 -3.85 0.28 -0.90
C VAL A 119 -5.31 0.74 -0.87
N SER A 120 -6.11 0.41 -1.88
CA SER A 120 -7.54 0.71 -1.90
C SER A 120 -8.27 0.06 -0.72
N GLU A 121 -8.03 -1.21 -0.43
CA GLU A 121 -8.60 -1.91 0.74
C GLU A 121 -8.26 -1.20 2.06
N LEU A 122 -7.00 -0.79 2.24
CA LEU A 122 -6.56 -0.09 3.45
C LEU A 122 -7.26 1.25 3.61
N LEU A 123 -7.37 2.04 2.54
CA LEU A 123 -8.01 3.35 2.60
C LEU A 123 -9.53 3.24 2.81
N ASP A 124 -10.18 2.25 2.21
CA ASP A 124 -11.60 1.96 2.43
C ASP A 124 -11.86 1.60 3.90
N ALA A 125 -11.06 0.71 4.46
CA ALA A 125 -11.16 0.32 5.86
C ALA A 125 -10.87 1.49 6.82
N ILE A 126 -9.98 2.43 6.47
CA ILE A 126 -9.79 3.67 7.24
C ILE A 126 -11.03 4.56 7.15
N ASP A 127 -11.58 4.74 5.95
CA ASP A 127 -12.78 5.54 5.71
C ASP A 127 -13.97 4.99 6.51
N ASP A 128 -14.13 3.66 6.54
CA ASP A 128 -15.14 2.95 7.34
C ASP A 128 -14.92 3.08 8.84
N ASP A 129 -13.68 2.90 9.31
CA ASP A 129 -13.38 2.91 10.75
C ASP A 129 -13.45 4.33 11.33
N LEU A 130 -12.87 5.32 10.65
CA LEU A 130 -12.76 6.70 11.14
C LEU A 130 -13.96 7.59 10.79
N GLY A 131 -14.70 7.26 9.73
CA GLY A 131 -15.72 8.12 9.14
C GLY A 131 -15.15 9.38 8.47
N ASP A 132 -15.72 9.73 7.31
CA ASP A 132 -15.54 11.02 6.62
C ASP A 132 -14.10 11.39 6.18
N THR A 133 -13.16 10.44 6.08
CA THR A 133 -11.79 10.75 5.59
C THR A 133 -11.68 10.85 4.06
N GLN A 134 -12.57 10.19 3.32
CA GLN A 134 -12.64 10.18 1.84
C GLN A 134 -11.31 9.83 1.15
N LEU A 135 -10.43 9.07 1.81
CA LEU A 135 -9.09 8.76 1.33
C LEU A 135 -9.14 7.86 0.09
N LEU A 136 -10.05 6.89 0.05
CA LEU A 136 -10.24 6.05 -1.12
C LEU A 136 -10.67 6.89 -2.33
N ASN A 137 -11.61 7.81 -2.14
CA ASN A 137 -12.07 8.70 -3.20
C ASN A 137 -10.93 9.60 -3.71
N GLN A 138 -10.10 10.14 -2.81
CA GLN A 138 -8.92 10.91 -3.18
C GLN A 138 -7.93 10.07 -4.00
N LEU A 139 -7.67 8.82 -3.60
CA LEU A 139 -6.83 7.90 -4.37
C LEU A 139 -7.39 7.66 -5.78
N LEU A 140 -8.69 7.38 -5.90
CA LEU A 140 -9.33 7.15 -7.21
C LEU A 140 -9.25 8.38 -8.12
N LEU A 141 -9.32 9.59 -7.56
CA LEU A 141 -9.13 10.84 -8.31
C LEU A 141 -7.69 11.00 -8.81
N VAL A 142 -6.70 10.74 -7.95
CA VAL A 142 -5.27 10.74 -8.33
C VAL A 142 -5.02 9.76 -9.48
N MET A 143 -5.59 8.56 -9.39
CA MET A 143 -5.37 7.50 -10.35
C MET A 143 -6.09 7.70 -11.69
N ASN A 144 -7.22 8.42 -11.73
CA ASN A 144 -8.04 8.54 -12.94
C ASN A 144 -7.61 9.61 -13.95
N GLY A 145 -6.79 10.60 -13.57
CA GLY A 145 -6.15 11.49 -14.57
C GLY A 145 -6.35 12.99 -14.40
N MET A 146 -6.52 13.51 -13.18
CA MET A 146 -6.48 14.98 -12.93
C MET A 146 -5.43 15.41 -11.89
N GLY A 147 -4.52 14.53 -11.48
CA GLY A 147 -3.61 14.86 -10.37
C GLY A 147 -2.56 13.83 -10.05
N ARG A 148 -1.88 13.21 -11.03
CA ARG A 148 -0.58 12.54 -10.72
C ARG A 148 0.52 13.60 -10.55
N THR A 149 0.24 14.62 -9.75
CA THR A 149 1.22 15.62 -9.36
C THR A 149 1.82 15.18 -8.03
N THR A 150 3.04 15.62 -7.77
CA THR A 150 3.68 15.46 -6.46
C THR A 150 2.79 16.00 -5.33
N GLU A 151 2.01 17.06 -5.61
CA GLU A 151 1.10 17.67 -4.67
C GLU A 151 -0.07 16.75 -4.29
N SER A 152 -0.74 16.11 -5.25
CA SER A 152 -1.87 15.23 -4.92
C SER A 152 -1.45 13.98 -4.15
N TRP A 153 -0.28 13.42 -4.46
CA TRP A 153 0.30 12.33 -3.66
C TRP A 153 0.67 12.79 -2.25
N ALA A 154 1.19 14.02 -2.10
CA ALA A 154 1.52 14.59 -0.81
C ALA A 154 0.26 14.83 0.05
N THR A 155 -0.81 15.35 -0.55
CA THR A 155 -2.10 15.52 0.13
C THR A 155 -2.66 14.18 0.62
N LEU A 156 -2.67 13.16 -0.24
CA LEU A 156 -3.15 11.83 0.14
C LEU A 156 -2.29 11.23 1.28
N SER A 157 -0.96 11.35 1.18
CA SER A 157 -0.03 10.89 2.21
C SER A 157 -0.23 11.61 3.54
N GLN A 158 -0.54 12.91 3.51
CA GLN A 158 -0.83 13.69 4.71
C GLN A 158 -2.15 13.24 5.36
N GLY A 159 -3.20 13.00 4.57
CA GLY A 159 -4.46 12.47 5.07
C GLY A 159 -4.32 11.10 5.74
N VAL A 160 -3.49 10.21 5.18
CA VAL A 160 -3.18 8.92 5.81
C VAL A 160 -2.44 9.09 7.14
N ARG A 161 -1.51 10.05 7.27
CA ARG A 161 -0.85 10.33 8.56
C ARG A 161 -1.83 10.82 9.62
N GLU A 162 -2.72 11.72 9.24
CA GLU A 162 -3.77 12.22 10.14
C GLU A 162 -4.72 11.09 10.57
N ALA A 163 -5.02 10.15 9.66
CA ALA A 163 -5.77 8.95 9.99
C ALA A 163 -5.03 8.05 10.98
N VAL A 164 -3.72 7.83 10.80
CA VAL A 164 -2.89 7.07 11.75
C VAL A 164 -2.95 7.68 13.15
N ASP A 165 -2.82 9.01 13.27
CA ASP A 165 -2.88 9.69 14.57
C ASP A 165 -4.26 9.56 15.24
N ARG A 166 -5.33 9.56 14.44
CA ARG A 166 -6.71 9.31 14.93
C ARG A 166 -6.89 7.85 15.37
N LEU A 167 -6.39 6.88 14.59
CA LEU A 167 -6.45 5.46 14.92
C LEU A 167 -5.71 5.14 16.23
N ARG A 168 -4.57 5.80 16.49
CA ARG A 168 -3.80 5.65 17.73
C ARG A 168 -4.46 6.23 18.98
N SER A 169 -5.37 7.19 18.81
CA SER A 169 -5.99 7.91 19.93
C SER A 169 -7.33 7.31 20.37
N ARG A 170 -7.75 6.19 19.76
CA ARG A 170 -8.88 5.36 20.19
C ARG A 170 -8.46 4.38 21.27
#